data_AF-A0AAX4I212-F1
#
_entry.id   AF-A0AAX4I212-F1
#
_cell.length_a   1.000
_cell.length_b   1.000
_cell.length_c   1.000
_cell.angle_alpha   90.00
_cell.angle_beta   90.00
_cell.angle_gamma   90.00
#
_symmetry.space_group_name_H-M   'P 1'
#
loop_
_entity.id
_entity.type
_entity.pdbx_description
1 polymer ?
#
loop_
_entity_poly.entity_id
_entity_poly.type
_entity_poly.pdbx_seq_one_letter_code
_entity_poly.pdbx_strand_id
1 'polypeptide(L)'
;MPKMLGPNGAATDENGNPEGFRDDLNMVVMCPDCKEYPPHLVEEFSSGDMVCGSCGLVVGERIIDTRSEWRTFANDDQGNDDPSRVGDAVNPLLNGSQLETTIAFGDGRDSKQLARLQNKSQNDKASKSLMQAYKEIGAFCDSINLGKNVSDAAKHIFKLTYDHNFMKGKPQEAVIAGCIFIACRQTGVGRTFREIFQVTHVSKKEIGRVFKQLESFLQKIKEENPRGAGSLSNLDGYKASASTSAEDLCTRFCSNLNFRNAQKIENVSRALARKTSSVSELAGRSPLSVAAACIYMASHLMKEVRTSKEIASVAGVSDGTIKTAYRFLYQARDRLIEKEWGADQKAIDGLPIN
;
A
#
# COMPACT_ATOMS: atom_id res chain seq x y z
N MET A 1 -6.97 31.01 7.73
CA MET A 1 -7.54 32.05 8.60
C MET A 1 -9.04 32.04 8.41
N PRO A 2 -9.85 31.73 9.43
CA PRO A 2 -11.31 31.86 9.31
C PRO A 2 -11.66 33.33 9.10
N LYS A 3 -12.46 33.64 8.07
CA LYS A 3 -12.89 35.00 7.72
C LYS A 3 -13.74 35.56 8.87
N MET A 4 -13.37 36.72 9.41
CA MET A 4 -14.22 37.43 10.37
C MET A 4 -15.48 37.94 9.66
N LEU A 5 -16.65 37.55 10.15
CA LEU A 5 -17.92 38.13 9.73
C LEU A 5 -18.09 39.53 10.36
N GLY A 6 -18.41 40.52 9.53
CA GLY A 6 -18.88 41.83 9.99
C GLY A 6 -20.32 41.79 10.55
N PRO A 7 -20.85 42.92 11.06
CA PRO A 7 -22.06 42.97 11.90
C PRO A 7 -23.37 42.52 11.22
N ASN A 8 -23.34 42.21 9.91
CA ASN A 8 -24.46 41.67 9.14
C ASN A 8 -24.06 40.38 8.38
N GLY A 9 -23.42 39.43 9.08
CA GLY A 9 -23.89 38.03 9.10
C GLY A 9 -24.09 37.25 7.78
N ALA A 10 -23.47 37.59 6.65
CA ALA A 10 -23.56 36.78 5.43
C ALA A 10 -22.16 36.44 4.90
N ALA A 11 -21.79 35.15 4.96
CA ALA A 11 -20.63 34.63 4.25
C ALA A 11 -20.98 34.56 2.75
N THR A 12 -20.10 35.09 1.90
CA THR A 12 -20.22 34.96 0.45
C THR A 12 -19.20 33.95 -0.07
N ASP A 13 -19.61 33.12 -1.02
CA ASP A 13 -18.73 32.20 -1.74
C ASP A 13 -17.69 32.97 -2.60
N GLU A 14 -16.72 32.26 -3.20
CA GLU A 14 -15.66 32.87 -4.03
C GLU A 14 -16.21 33.61 -5.27
N ASN A 15 -17.51 33.45 -5.57
CA ASN A 15 -18.22 34.07 -6.68
C ASN A 15 -19.22 35.17 -6.24
N GLY A 16 -19.25 35.54 -4.95
CA GLY A 16 -20.05 36.67 -4.46
C GLY A 16 -21.55 36.39 -4.28
N ASN A 17 -21.99 35.14 -4.30
CA ASN A 17 -23.34 34.74 -3.92
C ASN A 17 -23.44 34.62 -2.39
N PRO A 18 -24.57 35.02 -1.77
CA PRO A 18 -24.79 34.82 -0.35
C PRO A 18 -24.92 33.32 -0.08
N GLU A 19 -23.96 32.75 0.66
CA GLU A 19 -24.15 31.41 1.21
C GLU A 19 -25.34 31.49 2.17
N GLY A 20 -26.37 30.69 1.92
CA GLY A 20 -27.50 30.59 2.84
C GLY A 20 -27.01 30.31 4.25
N PHE A 21 -27.64 30.93 5.25
CA PHE A 21 -27.31 30.74 6.66
C PHE A 21 -27.19 29.23 6.97
N ARG A 22 -25.98 28.81 7.37
CA ARG A 22 -25.70 27.47 7.87
C ARG A 22 -25.36 27.60 9.34
N ASP A 23 -26.03 26.84 10.19
CA ASP A 23 -25.68 26.75 11.60
C ASP A 23 -24.24 26.25 11.71
N ASP A 24 -23.39 27.01 12.40
CA ASP A 24 -22.05 26.55 12.77
C ASP A 24 -22.21 25.54 13.91
N LEU A 25 -22.20 24.27 13.57
CA LEU A 25 -22.36 23.15 14.51
C LEU A 25 -21.06 22.85 15.29
N ASN A 26 -20.01 23.67 15.15
CA ASN A 26 -18.79 23.48 15.92
C ASN A 26 -19.00 23.91 17.37
N MET A 27 -19.18 22.91 18.24
CA MET A 27 -19.14 23.08 19.69
C MET A 27 -17.68 23.31 20.13
N VAL A 28 -17.28 24.56 20.31
CA VAL A 28 -15.94 24.92 20.82
C VAL A 28 -16.01 25.13 22.32
N VAL A 29 -15.30 24.29 23.08
CA VAL A 29 -15.12 24.47 24.53
C VAL A 29 -14.15 25.63 24.74
N MET A 30 -14.56 26.63 25.53
CA MET A 30 -13.75 27.81 25.84
C MET A 30 -13.77 28.12 27.33
N CYS A 31 -12.69 28.72 27.83
CA CYS A 31 -12.64 29.22 29.18
C CYS A 31 -13.65 30.37 29.36
N PRO A 32 -14.52 30.34 30.38
CA PRO A 32 -15.51 31.39 30.63
C PRO A 32 -14.89 32.76 30.92
N ASP A 33 -13.67 32.80 31.47
CA ASP A 33 -13.00 34.03 31.88
C ASP A 33 -12.13 34.64 30.77
N CYS A 34 -11.27 33.84 30.13
CA CYS A 34 -10.35 34.35 29.10
C CYS A 34 -11.03 34.60 27.75
N LYS A 35 -11.96 33.71 27.34
CA LYS A 35 -12.65 33.74 26.04
C LYS A 35 -11.70 33.95 24.84
N GLU A 36 -10.49 33.41 24.92
CA GLU A 36 -9.47 33.52 23.87
C GLU A 36 -9.80 32.58 22.70
N TYR A 37 -9.47 33.00 21.47
CA TYR A 37 -9.62 32.20 20.25
C TYR A 37 -8.30 32.17 19.46
N PRO A 38 -7.69 30.99 19.22
CA PRO A 38 -8.12 29.66 19.63
C PRO A 38 -8.01 29.44 21.17
N PRO A 39 -8.90 28.65 21.78
CA PRO A 39 -8.90 28.43 23.22
C PRO A 39 -7.64 27.67 23.66
N HIS A 40 -6.91 28.24 24.62
CA HIS A 40 -5.71 27.62 25.20
C HIS A 40 -6.09 26.71 26.37
N LEU A 41 -6.65 25.54 26.05
CA LEU A 41 -6.99 24.49 27.02
C LEU A 41 -5.93 23.38 26.98
N VAL A 42 -5.46 22.98 28.16
CA VAL A 42 -4.42 21.97 28.36
C VAL A 42 -5.02 20.84 29.20
N GLU A 43 -4.80 19.60 28.76
CA GLU A 43 -5.18 18.39 29.48
C GLU A 43 -4.11 18.01 30.50
N GLU A 44 -4.44 18.12 31.79
CA GLU A 44 -3.59 17.67 32.89
C GLU A 44 -4.00 16.24 33.29
N PHE A 45 -3.35 15.26 32.68
CA PHE A 45 -3.65 13.84 32.85
C PHE A 45 -3.39 13.32 34.27
N SER A 46 -2.49 13.96 35.02
CA SER A 46 -2.13 13.52 36.38
C SER A 46 -3.27 13.71 37.39
N SER A 47 -4.06 14.78 37.23
CA SER A 47 -5.25 15.05 38.02
C SER A 47 -6.55 14.67 37.30
N GLY A 48 -6.50 14.53 35.97
CA GLY A 48 -7.67 14.25 35.13
C GLY A 48 -8.48 15.50 34.81
N ASP A 49 -7.84 16.67 34.73
CA ASP A 49 -8.51 17.96 34.60
C ASP A 49 -8.15 18.69 33.29
N MET A 50 -9.10 19.46 32.74
CA MET A 50 -8.88 20.38 31.62
C MET A 50 -8.61 21.75 32.22
N VAL A 51 -7.41 22.29 32.03
CA VAL A 51 -7.02 23.58 32.61
C VAL A 51 -6.80 24.60 31.50
N CYS A 52 -7.30 25.82 31.67
CA CYS A 52 -6.95 26.93 30.79
C CYS A 52 -5.50 27.36 31.06
N GLY A 53 -4.63 27.27 30.06
CA GLY A 53 -3.22 27.64 30.23
C GLY A 53 -2.99 29.16 30.39
N SER A 54 -4.00 30.00 30.11
CA SER A 54 -3.88 31.46 30.23
C SER A 54 -4.26 31.99 31.62
N CYS A 55 -5.23 31.38 32.31
CA CYS A 55 -5.69 31.83 33.65
C CYS A 55 -5.60 30.77 34.75
N GLY A 56 -5.33 29.50 34.42
CA GLY A 56 -5.27 28.40 35.38
C GLY A 56 -6.64 27.87 35.82
N LEU A 57 -7.75 28.33 35.24
CA LEU A 57 -9.09 27.84 35.58
C LEU A 57 -9.28 26.40 35.08
N VAL A 58 -9.80 25.53 35.95
CA VAL A 58 -10.25 24.18 35.59
C VAL A 58 -11.60 24.28 34.88
N VAL A 59 -11.63 23.94 33.59
CA VAL A 59 -12.81 24.01 32.71
C VAL A 59 -13.55 22.68 32.65
N GLY A 60 -12.87 21.57 32.97
CA GLY A 60 -13.46 20.23 33.03
C GLY A 60 -12.71 19.39 34.06
N GLU A 61 -13.45 18.60 34.83
CA GLU A 61 -12.92 17.66 35.82
C GLU A 61 -13.21 16.22 35.37
N ARG A 62 -12.38 15.26 35.82
CA ARG A 62 -12.56 13.81 35.57
C ARG A 62 -12.64 13.45 34.08
N ILE A 63 -11.72 13.97 33.29
CA ILE A 63 -11.60 13.58 31.88
C ILE A 63 -11.31 12.08 31.80
N ILE A 64 -11.97 11.43 30.84
CA ILE A 64 -11.68 10.06 30.48
C ILE A 64 -10.39 10.06 29.67
N ASP A 65 -9.35 9.37 30.15
CA ASP A 65 -8.13 9.19 29.38
C ASP A 65 -8.40 8.31 28.15
N THR A 66 -8.26 8.88 26.95
CA THR A 66 -8.40 8.17 25.67
C THR A 66 -7.06 7.67 25.14
N ARG A 67 -5.96 7.82 25.89
CA ARG A 67 -4.66 7.24 25.54
C ARG A 67 -4.71 5.73 25.66
N SER A 68 -3.59 5.08 25.34
CA SER A 68 -3.48 3.63 25.42
C SER A 68 -3.88 3.14 26.82
N GLU A 69 -4.70 2.08 26.86
CA GLU A 69 -5.15 1.45 28.09
C GLU A 69 -3.97 1.20 29.05
N TRP A 70 -4.24 1.32 30.35
CA TRP A 70 -3.25 1.10 31.39
C TRP A 70 -2.65 -0.32 31.27
N ARG A 71 -1.43 -0.43 30.74
CA ARG A 71 -0.70 -1.69 30.65
C ARG A 71 -0.22 -2.11 32.04
N THR A 72 -0.91 -3.05 32.68
CA THR A 72 -0.29 -3.84 33.75
C THR A 72 0.78 -4.73 33.12
N PHE A 73 2.05 -4.54 33.46
CA PHE A 73 3.16 -5.37 32.96
C PHE A 73 3.06 -6.86 33.38
N ALA A 74 2.03 -7.23 34.16
CA ALA A 74 1.65 -8.62 34.41
C ALA A 74 0.86 -9.27 33.25
N ASN A 75 0.41 -8.48 32.26
CA ASN A 75 -0.38 -8.91 31.10
C ASN A 75 0.45 -9.22 29.83
N ASP A 76 1.79 -9.32 29.93
CA ASP A 76 2.60 -9.83 28.80
C ASP A 76 2.52 -11.37 28.66
N ASP A 77 1.59 -11.99 29.39
CA ASP A 77 1.29 -13.40 29.23
C ASP A 77 0.51 -13.58 27.92
N GLN A 78 1.02 -14.45 27.05
CA GLN A 78 0.56 -14.69 25.67
C GLN A 78 -0.86 -15.29 25.59
N GLY A 79 -1.63 -15.23 26.68
CA GLY A 79 -2.92 -15.89 26.90
C GLY A 79 -4.15 -15.00 26.76
N ASN A 80 -4.03 -13.70 26.46
CA ASN A 80 -5.18 -12.80 26.26
C ASN A 80 -6.11 -12.69 27.50
N ASP A 81 -5.54 -12.79 28.71
CA ASP A 81 -6.24 -12.65 29.99
C ASP A 81 -6.12 -11.22 30.52
N ASP A 82 -6.54 -10.22 29.74
CA ASP A 82 -6.67 -8.85 30.24
C ASP A 82 -8.08 -8.63 30.80
N PRO A 83 -8.31 -8.76 32.12
CA PRO A 83 -9.65 -8.60 32.71
C PRO A 83 -10.17 -7.16 32.63
N SER A 84 -9.33 -6.18 32.28
CA SER A 84 -9.74 -4.80 32.09
C SER A 84 -10.30 -4.52 30.70
N ARG A 85 -9.99 -5.36 29.70
CA ARG A 85 -10.46 -5.21 28.32
C ARG A 85 -11.92 -5.62 28.20
N VAL A 86 -12.81 -4.64 28.14
CA VAL A 86 -14.26 -4.84 28.00
C VAL A 86 -14.76 -4.86 26.55
N GLY A 87 -13.87 -4.71 25.56
CA GLY A 87 -14.19 -4.77 24.14
C GLY A 87 -12.96 -4.99 23.26
N ASP A 88 -13.17 -5.55 22.08
CA ASP A 88 -12.11 -5.72 21.07
C ASP A 88 -12.19 -4.64 19.98
N ALA A 89 -11.07 -4.39 19.30
CA ALA A 89 -11.01 -3.41 18.23
C ALA A 89 -11.81 -3.88 17.02
N VAL A 90 -12.76 -3.05 16.57
CA VAL A 90 -13.57 -3.34 15.38
C VAL A 90 -12.69 -3.27 14.14
N ASN A 91 -12.75 -4.29 13.27
CA ASN A 91 -12.02 -4.28 12.00
C ASN A 91 -12.72 -3.36 10.99
N PRO A 92 -12.14 -2.21 10.58
CA PRO A 92 -12.81 -1.29 9.65
C PRO A 92 -13.05 -1.87 8.25
N LEU A 93 -12.38 -2.98 7.91
CA LEU A 93 -12.48 -3.63 6.61
C LEU A 93 -13.71 -4.54 6.48
N LEU A 94 -14.42 -4.83 7.55
CA LEU A 94 -15.69 -5.57 7.47
C LEU A 94 -16.87 -4.61 7.40
N ASN A 95 -18.01 -5.11 6.92
CA ASN A 95 -19.25 -4.36 6.84
C ASN A 95 -20.07 -4.56 8.12
N GLY A 96 -20.81 -3.52 8.51
CA GLY A 96 -21.69 -3.55 9.67
C GLY A 96 -20.96 -3.51 11.02
N SER A 97 -21.77 -3.54 12.08
CA SER A 97 -21.29 -3.66 13.45
C SER A 97 -20.93 -5.13 13.72
N GLN A 98 -19.65 -5.42 13.97
CA GLN A 98 -19.13 -6.75 14.33
C GLN A 98 -19.60 -7.15 15.74
N LEU A 99 -20.90 -7.39 15.91
CA LEU A 99 -21.54 -7.69 17.19
C LEU A 99 -21.57 -9.19 17.52
N GLU A 100 -20.79 -10.00 16.79
CA GLU A 100 -20.76 -11.45 16.94
C GLU A 100 -19.53 -11.89 17.74
N THR A 101 -19.74 -12.66 18.81
CA THR A 101 -18.68 -13.36 19.54
C THR A 101 -18.53 -14.79 19.04
N THR A 102 -17.32 -15.33 18.93
CA THR A 102 -17.11 -16.73 18.50
C THR A 102 -16.93 -17.66 19.70
N ILE A 103 -17.67 -18.77 19.74
CA ILE A 103 -17.50 -19.82 20.75
C ILE A 103 -16.33 -20.73 20.31
N ALA A 104 -15.22 -20.66 21.03
CA ALA A 104 -14.05 -21.50 20.79
C ALA A 104 -14.27 -22.94 21.30
N PHE A 105 -13.47 -23.88 20.76
CA PHE A 105 -13.40 -25.24 21.30
C PHE A 105 -12.64 -25.22 22.63
N GLY A 106 -13.36 -25.23 23.74
CA GLY A 106 -12.78 -25.34 25.09
C GLY A 106 -12.94 -26.74 25.70
N ASP A 107 -12.43 -26.92 26.93
CA ASP A 107 -12.47 -28.17 27.70
C ASP A 107 -13.88 -28.60 28.16
N GLY A 108 -14.90 -27.75 27.93
CA GLY A 108 -16.29 -28.10 28.21
C GLY A 108 -16.81 -29.23 27.32
N ARG A 109 -17.52 -30.20 27.91
CA ARG A 109 -18.10 -31.38 27.23
C ARG A 109 -18.94 -31.03 25.99
N ASP A 110 -19.66 -29.91 26.04
CA ASP A 110 -20.56 -29.46 24.98
C ASP A 110 -20.00 -28.33 24.11
N SER A 111 -18.74 -27.89 24.34
CA SER A 111 -18.10 -26.82 23.56
C SER A 111 -18.11 -27.13 22.06
N LYS A 112 -17.85 -28.40 21.70
CA LYS A 112 -17.89 -28.91 20.32
C LYS A 112 -19.29 -28.86 19.72
N GLN A 113 -20.33 -29.11 20.50
CA GLN A 113 -21.70 -29.06 20.03
C GLN A 113 -22.16 -27.62 19.82
N LEU A 114 -21.86 -26.74 20.78
CA LEU A 114 -22.16 -25.31 20.71
C LEU A 114 -21.45 -24.63 19.52
N ALA A 115 -20.17 -24.89 19.31
CA ALA A 115 -19.44 -24.36 18.15
C ALA A 115 -20.04 -24.85 16.82
N ARG A 116 -20.49 -26.11 16.75
CA ARG A 116 -21.19 -26.64 15.57
C ARG A 116 -22.56 -25.98 15.35
N LEU A 117 -23.31 -25.71 16.41
CA LEU A 117 -24.59 -25.02 16.34
C LEU A 117 -24.41 -23.56 15.92
N GLN A 118 -23.41 -22.86 16.44
CA GLN A 118 -23.10 -21.49 16.06
C GLN A 118 -22.71 -21.39 14.58
N ASN A 119 -21.86 -22.30 14.09
CA ASN A 119 -21.48 -22.35 12.67
C ASN A 119 -22.66 -22.60 11.72
N LYS A 120 -23.77 -23.19 12.21
CA LYS A 120 -25.02 -23.35 11.46
C LYS A 120 -25.90 -22.09 11.51
N SER A 121 -25.78 -21.29 12.56
CA SER A 121 -26.60 -20.09 12.79
C SER A 121 -26.00 -18.80 12.20
N GLN A 122 -24.71 -18.76 11.89
CA GLN A 122 -24.09 -17.60 11.24
C GLN A 122 -24.65 -17.39 9.84
N ASN A 123 -25.53 -16.39 9.71
CA ASN A 123 -26.34 -16.15 8.52
C ASN A 123 -25.81 -15.03 7.61
N ASP A 124 -24.75 -14.31 7.98
CA ASP A 124 -24.19 -13.28 7.10
C ASP A 124 -23.27 -13.88 6.02
N LYS A 125 -23.91 -14.35 4.95
CA LYS A 125 -23.25 -14.90 3.76
C LYS A 125 -22.32 -13.88 3.08
N ALA A 126 -22.65 -12.59 3.15
CA ALA A 126 -21.86 -11.55 2.49
C ALA A 126 -20.52 -11.35 3.22
N SER A 127 -20.56 -11.15 4.54
CA SER A 127 -19.36 -11.02 5.36
C SER A 127 -18.49 -12.29 5.36
N LYS A 128 -19.11 -13.48 5.31
CA LYS A 128 -18.36 -14.74 5.16
C LYS A 128 -17.58 -14.83 3.84
N SER A 129 -18.18 -14.40 2.74
CA SER A 129 -17.51 -14.37 1.43
C SER A 129 -16.34 -13.38 1.41
N LEU A 130 -16.51 -12.23 2.08
CA LEU A 130 -15.50 -11.19 2.23
C LEU A 130 -14.33 -11.67 3.11
N MET A 131 -14.60 -12.32 4.25
CA MET A 131 -13.57 -12.89 5.12
C MET A 131 -12.76 -13.99 4.42
N GLN A 132 -13.42 -14.84 3.62
CA GLN A 132 -12.73 -15.85 2.82
C GLN A 132 -11.77 -15.19 1.81
N ALA A 133 -12.21 -14.14 1.13
CA ALA A 133 -11.35 -13.38 0.22
C ALA A 133 -10.16 -12.73 0.94
N TYR A 134 -10.37 -12.16 2.13
CA TYR A 134 -9.28 -11.57 2.93
C TYR A 134 -8.25 -12.61 3.38
N LYS A 135 -8.69 -13.82 3.72
CA LYS A 135 -7.80 -14.93 4.04
C LYS A 135 -6.96 -15.35 2.83
N GLU A 136 -7.56 -15.42 1.65
CA GLU A 136 -6.86 -15.73 0.40
C GLU A 136 -5.87 -14.62 0.01
N ILE A 137 -6.28 -13.35 0.10
CA ILE A 137 -5.39 -12.20 -0.11
C ILE A 137 -4.18 -12.27 0.84
N GLY A 138 -4.43 -12.56 2.13
CA GLY A 138 -3.38 -12.75 3.13
C GLY A 138 -2.41 -13.86 2.73
N ALA A 139 -2.92 -15.06 2.45
CA ALA A 139 -2.12 -16.21 2.06
C ALA A 139 -1.28 -15.95 0.79
N PHE A 140 -1.84 -15.30 -0.22
CA PHE A 140 -1.10 -14.93 -1.42
C PHE A 140 -0.04 -13.87 -1.13
N CYS A 141 -0.33 -12.86 -0.31
CA CYS A 141 0.66 -11.85 0.09
C CYS A 141 1.83 -12.48 0.86
N ASP A 142 1.54 -13.40 1.78
CA ASP A 142 2.54 -14.11 2.58
C ASP A 142 3.43 -15.00 1.70
N SER A 143 2.87 -15.66 0.68
CA SER A 143 3.63 -16.52 -0.24
C SER A 143 4.76 -15.79 -1.01
N ILE A 144 4.61 -14.48 -1.21
CA ILE A 144 5.60 -13.61 -1.87
C ILE A 144 6.23 -12.60 -0.90
N ASN A 145 6.07 -12.82 0.40
CA ASN A 145 6.62 -12.00 1.48
C ASN A 145 6.30 -10.49 1.29
N LEU A 146 5.05 -10.17 0.96
CA LEU A 146 4.59 -8.78 0.89
C LEU A 146 4.34 -8.23 2.30
N GLY A 147 4.65 -6.96 2.51
CA GLY A 147 4.40 -6.29 3.79
C GLY A 147 2.91 -6.14 4.09
N LYS A 148 2.57 -6.03 5.39
CA LYS A 148 1.18 -5.87 5.87
C LYS A 148 0.45 -4.69 5.21
N ASN A 149 1.14 -3.57 5.00
CA ASN A 149 0.60 -2.41 4.29
C ASN A 149 0.02 -2.77 2.91
N VAL A 150 0.71 -3.63 2.15
CA VAL A 150 0.25 -4.08 0.83
C VAL A 150 -0.97 -5.00 0.95
N SER A 151 -0.95 -5.91 1.94
CA SER A 151 -2.06 -6.81 2.21
C SER A 151 -3.33 -6.03 2.58
N ASP A 152 -3.21 -5.03 3.45
CA ASP A 152 -4.35 -4.24 3.92
C ASP A 152 -4.88 -3.29 2.83
N ALA A 153 -3.99 -2.71 2.02
CA ALA A 153 -4.40 -1.97 0.82
C ALA A 153 -5.15 -2.88 -0.18
N ALA A 154 -4.69 -4.12 -0.40
CA ALA A 154 -5.36 -5.06 -1.28
C ALA A 154 -6.76 -5.45 -0.75
N LYS A 155 -6.90 -5.70 0.56
CA LYS A 155 -8.20 -5.96 1.21
C LYS A 155 -9.13 -4.76 1.07
N HIS A 156 -8.63 -3.55 1.26
CA HIS A 156 -9.40 -2.32 1.12
C HIS A 156 -9.92 -2.13 -0.31
N ILE A 157 -9.06 -2.30 -1.33
CA ILE A 157 -9.48 -2.25 -2.74
C ILE A 157 -10.52 -3.33 -3.04
N PHE A 158 -10.33 -4.55 -2.52
CA PHE A 158 -11.30 -5.63 -2.68
C PHE A 158 -12.66 -5.26 -2.08
N LYS A 159 -12.68 -4.70 -0.87
CA LYS A 159 -13.90 -4.20 -0.21
C LYS A 159 -14.66 -3.21 -1.08
N LEU A 160 -13.96 -2.17 -1.57
CA LEU A 160 -14.55 -1.16 -2.45
C LEU A 160 -15.17 -1.79 -3.70
N THR A 161 -14.48 -2.75 -4.33
CA THR A 161 -15.01 -3.41 -5.53
C THR A 161 -16.24 -4.29 -5.26
N TYR A 162 -16.31 -4.86 -4.06
CA TYR A 162 -17.42 -5.70 -3.60
C TYR A 162 -18.64 -4.85 -3.29
N ASP A 163 -18.48 -3.76 -2.53
CA ASP A 163 -19.56 -2.87 -2.11
C ASP A 163 -20.25 -2.21 -3.32
N HIS A 164 -19.47 -1.79 -4.33
CA HIS A 164 -20.01 -1.23 -5.57
C HIS A 164 -20.49 -2.27 -6.60
N ASN A 165 -20.43 -3.58 -6.28
CA ASN A 165 -20.81 -4.68 -7.17
C ASN A 165 -20.15 -4.66 -8.57
N PHE A 166 -18.99 -3.98 -8.72
CA PHE A 166 -18.40 -3.68 -10.03
C PHE A 166 -17.88 -4.93 -10.77
N MET A 167 -17.44 -5.95 -10.02
CA MET A 167 -16.82 -7.17 -10.56
C MET A 167 -17.72 -8.42 -10.45
N LYS A 168 -19.04 -8.23 -10.38
CA LYS A 168 -19.99 -9.34 -10.24
C LYS A 168 -19.98 -10.23 -11.49
N GLY A 169 -19.64 -11.52 -11.31
CA GLY A 169 -19.59 -12.53 -12.39
C GLY A 169 -18.18 -12.87 -12.89
N LYS A 170 -17.13 -12.22 -12.40
CA LYS A 170 -15.74 -12.63 -12.63
C LYS A 170 -15.30 -13.66 -11.57
N PRO A 171 -14.37 -14.57 -11.90
CA PRO A 171 -13.82 -15.47 -10.90
C PRO A 171 -13.15 -14.66 -9.78
N GLN A 172 -13.47 -15.00 -8.53
CA GLN A 172 -13.01 -14.27 -7.34
C GLN A 172 -11.48 -14.22 -7.26
N GLU A 173 -10.81 -15.32 -7.61
CA GLU A 173 -9.35 -15.40 -7.68
C GLU A 173 -8.74 -14.36 -8.63
N ALA A 174 -9.38 -14.09 -9.77
CA ALA A 174 -8.90 -13.10 -10.73
C ALA A 174 -9.07 -11.67 -10.20
N VAL A 175 -10.15 -11.41 -9.46
CA VAL A 175 -10.36 -10.12 -8.78
C VAL A 175 -9.30 -9.92 -7.69
N ILE A 176 -9.06 -10.95 -6.87
CA ILE A 176 -8.01 -10.96 -5.84
C ILE A 176 -6.64 -10.67 -6.45
N ALA A 177 -6.27 -11.37 -7.54
CA ALA A 177 -5.02 -11.15 -8.24
C ALA A 177 -4.87 -9.72 -8.76
N GLY A 178 -5.96 -9.13 -9.28
CA GLY A 178 -6.01 -7.73 -9.71
C GLY A 178 -5.82 -6.73 -8.55
N CYS A 179 -6.49 -6.95 -7.42
CA CYS A 179 -6.38 -6.10 -6.23
C CYS A 179 -4.96 -6.11 -5.66
N ILE A 180 -4.34 -7.30 -5.54
CA ILE A 180 -2.94 -7.43 -5.07
C ILE A 180 -2.00 -6.68 -6.01
N PHE A 181 -2.17 -6.80 -7.32
CA PHE A 181 -1.33 -6.12 -8.29
C PHE A 181 -1.43 -4.59 -8.20
N ILE A 182 -2.63 -4.06 -8.00
CA ILE A 182 -2.84 -2.61 -7.83
C ILE A 182 -2.25 -2.14 -6.50
N ALA A 183 -2.48 -2.87 -5.40
CA ALA A 183 -1.92 -2.53 -4.09
C ALA A 183 -0.38 -2.51 -4.10
N CYS A 184 0.26 -3.47 -4.76
CA CYS A 184 1.70 -3.50 -4.98
C CYS A 184 2.19 -2.23 -5.70
N ARG A 185 1.43 -1.74 -6.69
CA ARG A 185 1.79 -0.55 -7.47
C ARG A 185 1.56 0.74 -6.69
N GLN A 186 0.52 0.81 -5.85
CA GLN A 186 0.24 1.96 -4.98
C GLN A 186 1.31 2.17 -3.90
N THR A 187 1.82 1.07 -3.36
CA THR A 187 2.83 1.08 -2.28
C THR A 187 4.27 1.19 -2.79
N GLY A 188 4.47 1.33 -4.10
CA GLY A 188 5.80 1.42 -4.71
C GLY A 188 6.57 0.09 -4.75
N VAL A 189 5.93 -1.03 -4.40
CA VAL A 189 6.54 -2.38 -4.43
C VAL A 189 6.05 -3.12 -5.67
N GLY A 190 6.40 -2.60 -6.85
CA GLY A 190 5.95 -3.13 -8.14
C GLY A 190 6.24 -4.63 -8.30
N ARG A 191 5.21 -5.41 -8.66
CA ARG A 191 5.30 -6.82 -9.03
C ARG A 191 4.96 -7.01 -10.49
N THR A 192 5.52 -8.03 -11.13
CA THR A 192 5.23 -8.34 -12.53
C THR A 192 3.99 -9.22 -12.64
N PHE A 193 3.27 -9.16 -13.77
CA PHE A 193 2.16 -10.09 -14.02
C PHE A 193 2.57 -11.56 -13.96
N ARG A 194 3.85 -11.87 -14.21
CA ARG A 194 4.38 -13.23 -14.13
C ARG A 194 4.50 -13.71 -12.68
N GLU A 195 4.91 -12.84 -11.76
CA GLU A 195 4.95 -13.17 -10.32
C GLU A 195 3.55 -13.44 -9.77
N ILE A 196 2.59 -12.58 -10.09
CA ILE A 196 1.21 -12.75 -9.62
C ILE A 196 0.59 -14.03 -10.21
N PHE A 197 0.89 -14.35 -11.48
CA PHE A 197 0.47 -15.60 -12.10
C PHE A 197 1.04 -16.84 -11.37
N GLN A 198 2.29 -16.80 -10.92
CA GLN A 198 2.91 -17.95 -10.22
C GLN A 198 2.26 -18.24 -8.87
N VAL A 199 1.69 -17.23 -8.23
CA VAL A 199 1.03 -17.35 -6.93
C VAL A 199 -0.44 -17.72 -7.09
N THR A 200 -1.16 -16.94 -7.91
CA THR A 200 -2.63 -17.02 -8.02
C THR A 200 -3.09 -18.00 -9.10
N HIS A 201 -2.19 -18.46 -9.98
CA HIS A 201 -2.49 -19.34 -11.12
C HIS A 201 -3.48 -18.75 -12.16
N VAL A 202 -3.88 -17.48 -12.01
CA VAL A 202 -4.78 -16.76 -12.92
C VAL A 202 -4.03 -16.28 -14.15
N SER A 203 -4.52 -16.61 -15.35
CA SER A 203 -3.84 -16.29 -16.60
C SER A 203 -3.43 -14.80 -16.74
N LYS A 204 -2.23 -14.53 -17.27
CA LYS A 204 -1.70 -13.15 -17.45
C LYS A 204 -2.65 -12.24 -18.23
N LYS A 205 -3.36 -12.79 -19.23
CA LYS A 205 -4.34 -12.04 -20.05
C LYS A 205 -5.53 -11.59 -19.20
N GLU A 206 -5.98 -12.45 -18.30
CA GLU A 206 -7.10 -12.16 -17.41
C GLU A 206 -6.71 -11.15 -16.33
N ILE A 207 -5.54 -11.29 -15.71
CA ILE A 207 -5.00 -10.29 -14.78
C ILE A 207 -4.93 -8.91 -15.46
N GLY A 208 -4.44 -8.83 -16.71
CA GLY A 208 -4.38 -7.58 -17.45
C GLY A 208 -5.75 -6.98 -17.78
N ARG A 209 -6.77 -7.81 -18.02
CA ARG A 209 -8.16 -7.34 -18.24
C ARG A 209 -8.76 -6.81 -16.94
N VAL A 210 -8.63 -7.56 -15.85
CA VAL A 210 -9.13 -7.17 -14.52
C VAL A 210 -8.44 -5.90 -14.04
N PHE A 211 -7.11 -5.80 -14.23
CA PHE A 211 -6.34 -4.62 -13.90
C PHE A 211 -6.90 -3.35 -14.57
N LYS A 212 -7.13 -3.37 -15.88
CA LYS A 212 -7.71 -2.22 -16.60
C LYS A 212 -9.13 -1.87 -16.11
N GLN A 213 -9.93 -2.88 -15.80
CA GLN A 213 -11.28 -2.66 -15.28
C GLN A 213 -11.22 -2.02 -13.89
N LEU A 214 -10.38 -2.53 -13.00
CA LEU A 214 -10.17 -1.99 -11.66
C LEU A 214 -9.57 -0.58 -11.67
N GLU A 215 -8.61 -0.31 -12.56
CA GLU A 215 -8.04 1.02 -12.76
C GLU A 215 -9.12 2.03 -13.19
N SER A 216 -9.98 1.64 -14.13
CA SER A 216 -11.12 2.47 -14.56
C SER A 216 -12.14 2.73 -13.43
N PHE A 217 -12.30 1.76 -12.53
CA PHE A 217 -13.21 1.86 -11.40
C PHE A 217 -12.67 2.77 -10.30
N LEU A 218 -11.40 2.60 -9.93
CA LEU A 218 -10.74 3.45 -8.93
C LEU A 218 -10.68 4.91 -9.39
N GLN A 219 -10.50 5.15 -10.69
CA GLN A 219 -10.54 6.49 -11.25
C GLN A 219 -11.93 7.13 -11.09
N LYS A 220 -13.02 6.41 -11.41
CA LYS A 220 -14.39 6.91 -11.22
C LYS A 220 -14.69 7.25 -9.77
N ILE A 221 -14.31 6.40 -8.82
CA ILE A 221 -14.50 6.67 -7.39
C ILE A 221 -13.74 7.93 -6.95
N LYS A 222 -12.52 8.14 -7.47
CA LYS A 222 -11.73 9.34 -7.17
C LYS A 222 -12.40 10.61 -7.70
N GLU A 223 -13.05 10.54 -8.85
CA GLU A 223 -13.80 11.65 -9.45
C GLU A 223 -15.12 11.94 -8.70
N GLU A 224 -15.81 10.89 -8.22
CA GLU A 224 -17.07 11.02 -7.47
C GLU A 224 -16.87 11.54 -6.03
N ASN A 225 -15.72 11.26 -5.39
CA ASN A 225 -15.45 11.66 -4.00
C ASN A 225 -14.14 12.47 -3.83
N PRO A 226 -14.09 13.74 -4.28
CA PRO A 226 -12.90 14.59 -4.14
C PRO A 226 -12.62 15.08 -2.70
N ARG A 227 -13.55 14.93 -1.75
CA ARG A 227 -13.45 15.48 -0.38
C ARG A 227 -13.45 14.44 0.76
N GLY A 228 -13.55 13.14 0.45
CA GLY A 228 -13.58 12.03 1.42
C GLY A 228 -12.21 11.46 1.79
N ALA A 229 -11.18 12.31 1.90
CA ALA A 229 -9.77 11.91 1.98
C ALA A 229 -9.37 11.18 3.29
N GLY A 230 -10.25 11.10 4.30
CA GLY A 230 -9.93 10.45 5.57
C GLY A 230 -9.83 8.91 5.51
N SER A 231 -10.61 8.26 4.64
CA SER A 231 -10.63 6.78 4.51
C SER A 231 -9.92 6.28 3.24
N LEU A 232 -9.59 7.19 2.32
CA LEU A 232 -8.96 6.89 1.02
C LEU A 232 -7.49 7.33 0.95
N SER A 233 -6.87 7.73 2.06
CA SER A 233 -5.48 8.20 2.12
C SER A 233 -4.45 7.23 1.54
N ASN A 234 -4.75 5.92 1.50
CA ASN A 234 -3.92 4.90 0.84
C ASN A 234 -3.99 4.92 -0.71
N LEU A 235 -4.89 5.70 -1.32
CA LEU A 235 -5.04 5.83 -2.78
C LEU A 235 -4.31 7.04 -3.38
N ASP A 236 -3.83 7.99 -2.57
CA ASP A 236 -3.12 9.18 -3.09
C ASP A 236 -1.75 8.88 -3.70
N GLY A 237 -1.17 7.71 -3.38
CA GLY A 237 0.02 7.21 -4.06
C GLY A 237 -0.23 6.68 -5.49
N TYR A 238 -1.49 6.52 -5.92
CA TYR A 238 -1.81 5.94 -7.22
C TYR A 238 -1.63 6.96 -8.36
N LYS A 239 -0.42 7.02 -8.92
CA LYS A 239 -0.19 7.58 -10.25
C LYS A 239 -0.63 6.54 -11.29
N ALA A 240 -1.84 6.69 -11.83
CA ALA A 240 -2.39 5.84 -12.91
C ALA A 240 -1.37 5.58 -14.05
N SER A 241 -0.49 6.54 -14.30
CA SER A 241 0.50 6.50 -15.40
C SER A 241 1.86 5.89 -15.06
N ALA A 242 2.18 5.52 -13.81
CA ALA A 242 3.51 5.02 -13.48
C ALA A 242 3.65 3.54 -13.89
N SER A 243 3.87 3.26 -15.17
CA SER A 243 4.26 1.93 -15.66
C SER A 243 5.42 1.41 -14.80
N THR A 244 5.45 0.10 -14.51
CA THR A 244 6.51 -0.50 -13.68
C THR A 244 7.87 -0.07 -14.22
N SER A 245 8.59 0.72 -13.43
CA SER A 245 9.86 1.28 -13.88
C SER A 245 10.91 0.16 -13.94
N ALA A 246 11.83 0.24 -14.91
CA ALA A 246 12.94 -0.72 -14.97
C ALA A 246 13.83 -0.62 -13.71
N GLU A 247 13.87 0.55 -13.08
CA GLU A 247 14.62 0.82 -11.86
C GLU A 247 14.11 0.02 -10.65
N ASP A 248 12.80 -0.01 -10.42
CA ASP A 248 12.20 -0.74 -9.30
C ASP A 248 12.42 -2.26 -9.42
N LEU A 249 12.53 -2.77 -10.65
CA LEU A 249 12.80 -4.17 -10.91
C LEU A 249 14.27 -4.54 -10.69
N CYS A 250 15.20 -3.61 -10.92
CA CYS A 250 16.63 -3.87 -10.78
C CYS A 250 17.00 -4.27 -9.36
N THR A 251 16.42 -3.62 -8.35
CA THR A 251 16.71 -3.87 -6.93
C THR A 251 16.48 -5.34 -6.58
N ARG A 252 15.27 -5.82 -6.82
CA ARG A 252 14.85 -7.19 -6.52
C ARG A 252 15.57 -8.23 -7.37
N PHE A 253 15.75 -7.99 -8.66
CA PHE A 253 16.45 -8.95 -9.52
C PHE A 253 17.92 -9.09 -9.12
N CYS A 254 18.59 -8.00 -8.73
CA CYS A 254 19.94 -8.04 -8.17
C CYS A 254 19.98 -8.83 -6.85
N SER A 255 19.01 -8.63 -5.95
CA SER A 255 18.93 -9.39 -4.69
C SER A 255 18.79 -10.89 -4.94
N ASN A 256 17.97 -11.30 -5.91
CA ASN A 256 17.72 -12.71 -6.22
C ASN A 256 18.90 -13.42 -6.94
N LEU A 257 19.81 -12.66 -7.54
CA LEU A 257 20.98 -13.20 -8.26
C LEU A 257 22.19 -13.45 -7.34
N ASN A 258 22.06 -13.15 -6.04
CA ASN A 258 23.06 -13.41 -4.99
C ASN A 258 24.48 -12.97 -5.40
N PHE A 259 24.62 -11.72 -5.80
CA PHE A 259 25.94 -11.12 -6.04
C PHE A 259 26.70 -10.88 -4.72
N ARG A 260 28.02 -11.05 -4.72
CA ARG A 260 28.91 -10.71 -3.60
C ARG A 260 28.91 -9.20 -3.35
N ASN A 261 28.95 -8.42 -4.42
CA ASN A 261 28.89 -6.95 -4.37
C ASN A 261 27.51 -6.42 -4.80
N ALA A 262 26.42 -6.98 -4.26
CA ALA A 262 25.05 -6.68 -4.65
C ALA A 262 24.72 -5.17 -4.67
N GLN A 263 25.10 -4.44 -3.62
CA GLN A 263 24.81 -3.00 -3.50
C GLN A 263 25.41 -2.17 -4.65
N LYS A 264 26.64 -2.49 -5.06
CA LYS A 264 27.31 -1.74 -6.13
C LYS A 264 26.70 -2.05 -7.49
N ILE A 265 26.43 -3.33 -7.77
CA ILE A 265 25.81 -3.77 -9.03
C ILE A 265 24.39 -3.23 -9.15
N GLU A 266 23.64 -3.23 -8.05
CA GLU A 266 22.30 -2.67 -7.98
C GLU A 266 22.30 -1.17 -8.29
N ASN A 267 23.17 -0.38 -7.64
CA ASN A 267 23.25 1.05 -7.88
C ASN A 267 23.62 1.38 -9.33
N VAL A 268 24.59 0.67 -9.92
CA VAL A 268 24.96 0.82 -11.33
C VAL A 268 23.80 0.42 -12.25
N SER A 269 23.14 -0.71 -11.97
CA SER A 269 21.99 -1.19 -12.77
C SER A 269 20.84 -0.19 -12.73
N ARG A 270 20.57 0.40 -11.56
CA ARG A 270 19.52 1.41 -11.37
C ARG A 270 19.85 2.71 -12.11
N ALA A 271 21.11 3.16 -12.02
CA ALA A 271 21.57 4.35 -12.73
C ALA A 271 21.51 4.16 -14.27
N LEU A 272 21.90 2.97 -14.76
CA LEU A 272 21.72 2.59 -16.17
C LEU A 272 20.25 2.58 -16.58
N ALA A 273 19.37 1.98 -15.78
CA ALA A 273 17.93 1.93 -16.05
C ALA A 273 17.32 3.33 -16.16
N ARG A 274 17.70 4.28 -15.29
CA ARG A 274 17.24 5.68 -15.34
C ARG A 274 17.67 6.37 -16.64
N LYS A 275 18.91 6.17 -17.07
CA LYS A 275 19.45 6.80 -18.29
C LYS A 275 18.93 6.16 -19.57
N THR A 276 18.50 4.90 -19.51
CA THR A 276 17.94 4.20 -20.67
C THR A 276 16.73 4.92 -21.27
N SER A 277 15.95 5.66 -20.46
CA SER A 277 14.86 6.50 -20.96
C SER A 277 15.30 7.61 -21.93
N SER A 278 16.57 8.01 -21.91
CA SER A 278 17.15 8.98 -22.85
C SER A 278 17.62 8.35 -24.18
N VAL A 279 17.61 7.02 -24.26
CA VAL A 279 18.02 6.27 -25.45
C VAL A 279 16.77 5.91 -26.25
N SER A 280 16.58 6.58 -27.38
CA SER A 280 15.42 6.40 -28.26
C SER A 280 15.28 4.96 -28.78
N GLU A 281 16.39 4.24 -28.95
CA GLU A 281 16.42 2.87 -29.49
C GLU A 281 15.85 1.82 -28.52
N LEU A 282 15.80 2.12 -27.21
CA LEU A 282 15.16 1.27 -26.22
C LEU A 282 13.70 1.66 -25.95
N ALA A 283 13.20 2.73 -26.60
CA ALA A 283 11.80 3.11 -26.53
C ALA A 283 10.90 2.01 -27.12
N GLY A 284 9.83 1.67 -26.40
CA GLY A 284 8.87 0.63 -26.81
C GLY A 284 9.26 -0.80 -26.41
N ARG A 285 10.43 -1.03 -25.82
CA ARG A 285 10.77 -2.34 -25.22
C ARG A 285 10.18 -2.48 -23.82
N SER A 286 9.91 -3.73 -23.42
CA SER A 286 9.38 -4.04 -22.10
C SER A 286 10.37 -3.64 -21.00
N PRO A 287 9.92 -2.94 -19.92
CA PRO A 287 10.77 -2.58 -18.78
C PRO A 287 11.51 -3.76 -18.15
N LEU A 288 10.93 -4.97 -18.17
CA LEU A 288 11.58 -6.18 -17.67
C LEU A 288 12.84 -6.53 -18.47
N SER A 289 12.76 -6.39 -19.80
CA SER A 289 13.87 -6.68 -20.70
C SER A 289 14.99 -5.65 -20.55
N VAL A 290 14.61 -4.39 -20.36
CA VAL A 290 15.56 -3.30 -20.10
C VAL A 290 16.28 -3.51 -18.77
N ALA A 291 15.55 -3.79 -17.69
CA ALA A 291 16.12 -4.07 -16.37
C ALA A 291 17.10 -5.27 -16.43
N ALA A 292 16.68 -6.38 -17.06
CA ALA A 292 17.54 -7.56 -17.21
C ALA A 292 18.82 -7.27 -17.99
N ALA A 293 18.75 -6.46 -19.04
CA ALA A 293 19.92 -6.08 -19.83
C ALA A 293 20.84 -5.09 -19.09
N CYS A 294 20.28 -4.18 -18.28
CA CYS A 294 21.06 -3.29 -17.41
C CYS A 294 21.85 -4.09 -16.36
N ILE A 295 21.22 -5.10 -15.73
CA ILE A 295 21.88 -5.99 -14.77
C ILE A 295 22.97 -6.81 -15.46
N TYR A 296 22.71 -7.33 -16.65
CA TYR A 296 23.72 -8.05 -17.43
C TYR A 296 24.94 -7.17 -17.70
N MET A 297 24.74 -5.93 -18.18
CA MET A 297 25.83 -4.99 -18.40
C MET A 297 26.58 -4.63 -17.11
N ALA A 298 25.86 -4.35 -16.02
CA ALA A 298 26.46 -4.03 -14.72
C ALA A 298 27.27 -5.20 -14.14
N SER A 299 26.80 -6.44 -14.30
CA SER A 299 27.51 -7.65 -13.84
C SER A 299 28.87 -7.81 -14.53
N HIS A 300 28.93 -7.50 -15.83
CA HIS A 300 30.18 -7.51 -16.60
C HIS A 300 31.11 -6.37 -16.22
N LEU A 301 30.59 -5.15 -16.03
CA LEU A 301 31.39 -3.99 -15.60
C LEU A 301 32.05 -4.22 -14.23
N MET A 302 31.34 -4.85 -13.30
CA MET A 302 31.83 -5.11 -11.93
C MET A 302 32.65 -6.39 -11.79
N LYS A 303 32.99 -7.06 -12.91
CA LYS A 303 33.75 -8.32 -12.96
C LYS A 303 33.12 -9.48 -12.18
N GLU A 304 31.81 -9.41 -11.92
CA GLU A 304 31.04 -10.47 -11.27
C GLU A 304 29.96 -10.96 -12.25
N VAL A 305 30.41 -11.69 -13.26
CA VAL A 305 29.60 -12.06 -14.42
C VAL A 305 28.52 -13.07 -14.04
N ARG A 306 27.29 -12.79 -14.48
CA ARG A 306 26.19 -13.76 -14.48
C ARG A 306 25.80 -14.09 -15.91
N THR A 307 25.48 -15.35 -16.15
CA THR A 307 25.05 -15.77 -17.48
C THR A 307 23.69 -15.14 -17.81
N SER A 308 23.48 -14.81 -19.08
CA SER A 308 22.19 -14.27 -19.53
C SER A 308 21.03 -15.24 -19.27
N LYS A 309 21.30 -16.55 -19.19
CA LYS A 309 20.33 -17.59 -18.80
C LYS A 309 19.93 -17.48 -17.32
N GLU A 310 20.87 -17.24 -16.41
CA GLU A 310 20.58 -17.01 -14.98
C GLU A 310 19.75 -15.75 -14.78
N ILE A 311 20.09 -14.66 -15.49
CA ILE A 311 19.32 -13.42 -15.40
C ILE A 311 17.93 -13.60 -16.02
N ALA A 312 17.82 -14.34 -17.12
CA ALA A 312 16.55 -14.66 -17.78
C ALA A 312 15.59 -15.45 -16.87
N SER A 313 16.10 -16.39 -16.08
CA SER A 313 15.27 -17.17 -15.15
C SER A 313 14.66 -16.29 -14.05
N VAL A 314 15.45 -15.37 -13.49
CA VAL A 314 15.02 -14.42 -12.45
C VAL A 314 14.08 -13.35 -13.00
N ALA A 315 14.45 -12.70 -14.10
CA ALA A 315 13.65 -11.63 -14.70
C ALA A 315 12.40 -12.15 -15.45
N GLY A 316 12.35 -13.44 -15.74
CA GLY A 316 11.23 -14.07 -16.42
C GLY A 316 11.06 -13.65 -17.89
N VAL A 317 12.17 -13.35 -18.56
CA VAL A 317 12.26 -13.03 -20.00
C VAL A 317 13.08 -14.10 -20.74
N SER A 318 13.06 -14.14 -22.07
CA SER A 318 13.91 -15.07 -22.81
C SER A 318 15.35 -14.55 -22.93
N ASP A 319 16.32 -15.46 -23.00
CA ASP A 319 17.75 -15.14 -23.20
C ASP A 319 17.97 -14.23 -24.42
N GLY A 320 17.34 -14.56 -25.55
CA GLY A 320 17.40 -13.75 -26.77
C GLY A 320 16.87 -12.34 -26.58
N THR A 321 15.86 -12.14 -25.73
CA THR A 321 15.32 -10.79 -25.44
C THR A 321 16.34 -9.94 -24.68
N ILE A 322 17.06 -10.54 -23.72
CA ILE A 322 18.13 -9.86 -22.98
C ILE A 322 19.25 -9.48 -23.94
N LYS A 323 19.73 -10.41 -24.77
CA LYS A 323 20.80 -10.16 -25.75
C LYS A 323 20.42 -9.05 -26.73
N THR A 324 19.18 -9.05 -27.20
CA THR A 324 18.68 -8.03 -28.11
C THR A 324 18.63 -6.65 -27.43
N ALA A 325 18.13 -6.56 -26.20
CA ALA A 325 18.11 -5.31 -25.43
C ALA A 325 19.52 -4.82 -25.08
N TYR A 326 20.42 -5.74 -24.74
CA TYR A 326 21.82 -5.47 -24.45
C TYR A 326 22.57 -4.90 -25.66
N ARG A 327 22.28 -5.36 -26.89
CA ARG A 327 22.90 -4.82 -28.10
C ARG A 327 22.70 -3.30 -28.25
N PHE A 328 21.50 -2.81 -27.96
CA PHE A 328 21.21 -1.37 -28.00
C PHE A 328 21.91 -0.62 -26.86
N LEU A 329 21.92 -1.18 -25.65
CA LEU A 329 22.67 -0.60 -24.52
C LEU A 329 24.16 -0.54 -24.82
N TYR A 330 24.70 -1.55 -25.51
CA TYR A 330 26.11 -1.65 -25.88
C TYR A 330 26.51 -0.60 -26.93
N GLN A 331 25.62 -0.26 -27.86
CA GLN A 331 25.83 0.84 -28.82
C GLN A 331 25.90 2.20 -28.11
N ALA A 332 25.09 2.39 -27.07
CA ALA A 332 25.07 3.61 -26.27
C ALA A 332 26.03 3.60 -25.08
N ARG A 333 26.93 2.60 -24.96
CA ARG A 333 27.73 2.36 -23.74
C ARG A 333 28.59 3.55 -23.33
N ASP A 334 29.18 4.26 -24.29
CA ASP A 334 30.11 5.37 -24.03
C ASP A 334 29.38 6.59 -23.47
N ARG A 335 28.07 6.72 -23.77
CA ARG A 335 27.20 7.78 -23.23
C ARG A 335 26.59 7.40 -21.88
N LEU A 336 26.31 6.12 -21.67
CA LEU A 336 25.58 5.63 -20.50
C LEU A 336 26.50 5.42 -19.28
N ILE A 337 27.71 4.92 -19.50
CA ILE A 337 28.65 4.54 -18.44
C ILE A 337 29.37 5.77 -17.91
N GLU A 338 29.26 6.01 -16.60
CA GLU A 338 30.00 7.08 -15.92
C GLU A 338 31.36 6.60 -15.42
N LYS A 339 32.34 7.51 -15.46
CA LYS A 339 33.69 7.28 -14.90
C LYS A 339 33.65 7.03 -13.38
N GLU A 340 32.62 7.52 -12.70
CA GLU A 340 32.42 7.38 -11.26
C GLU A 340 32.13 5.93 -10.82
N TRP A 341 31.72 5.06 -11.74
CA TRP A 341 31.39 3.65 -11.42
C TRP A 341 32.63 2.74 -11.35
N GLY A 342 33.83 3.30 -11.44
CA GLY A 342 35.09 2.54 -11.45
C GLY A 342 35.29 1.72 -12.73
N ALA A 343 34.55 2.06 -13.79
CA ALA A 343 34.70 1.44 -15.10
C ALA A 343 35.90 2.06 -15.82
N ASP A 344 37.07 1.41 -15.70
CA ASP A 344 38.22 1.72 -16.56
C ASP A 344 37.82 1.57 -18.03
N GLN A 345 38.45 2.32 -18.95
CA GLN A 345 38.21 2.16 -20.40
C GLN A 345 38.39 0.70 -20.85
N LYS A 346 39.32 -0.04 -20.22
CA LYS A 346 39.53 -1.47 -20.40
C LYS A 346 38.32 -2.34 -20.01
N ALA A 347 37.54 -1.92 -19.01
CA ALA A 347 36.31 -2.61 -18.60
C ALA A 347 35.17 -2.35 -19.59
N ILE A 348 35.11 -1.14 -20.18
CA ILE A 348 34.15 -0.79 -21.24
C ILE A 348 34.48 -1.58 -22.52
N ASP A 349 35.75 -1.67 -22.88
CA ASP A 349 36.21 -2.42 -24.06
C ASP A 349 36.12 -3.95 -23.85
N GLY A 350 36.16 -4.42 -22.60
CA GLY A 350 36.01 -5.82 -22.22
C GLY A 350 34.56 -6.31 -22.12
N LEU A 351 33.56 -5.46 -22.40
CA LEU A 351 32.16 -5.85 -22.45
C LEU A 351 31.92 -6.82 -23.63
N PRO A 352 31.16 -7.92 -23.43
CA PRO A 352 30.93 -8.91 -24.47
C PRO A 352 30.19 -8.28 -25.66
N ILE A 353 30.67 -8.57 -26.88
CA ILE A 353 29.97 -8.25 -28.13
C ILE A 353 29.17 -9.50 -28.52
N ASN A 354 27.84 -9.43 -28.40
CA ASN A 354 26.93 -10.53 -28.76
C ASN A 354 26.12 -10.26 -30.05
#